data_AF-A0AAW4MZJ3-F1
#
_entry.id   AF-A0AAW4MZJ3-F1
#
_cell.length_a   1.000
_cell.length_b   1.000
_cell.length_c   1.000
_cell.angle_alpha   90.00
_cell.angle_beta   90.00
_cell.angle_gamma   90.00
#
_symmetry.space_group_name_H-M   'P 1'
#
loop_
_entity.id
_entity.type
_entity.pdbx_description
1 polymer ?
#
loop_
_entity_poly.entity_id
_entity_poly.type
_entity_poly.pdbx_seq_one_letter_code
_entity_poly.pdbx_strand_id
1 'polypeptide(L)'
;MVSLKKYIIKWLKILQTPIVKEFPFFLLFLLAITIMPIRFIPSHVHYFFMNRVFDFFFIDFPRAGAISYLFTLFVFYIRNRFIKISLYTFALLLFAVCLFLHLVFNKTLQPDIITLIVETNKREASEFLYSFLLSKGGILTLIFLIFYVVLVVLCERKKDKITLFLKSLKHEKIINLLLSAFIFCGFLQFGFYKEIVSVSTIDDMPEEYGCRDSITTLFYSLYNIYLVNLEMKHAVDVTRLAKQSHIYPSSG
;
A
#
# COMPACT_ATOMS: atom_id res chain seq x y z
N MET A 1 20.28 -26.76 -24.30
CA MET A 1 19.47 -26.65 -23.05
C MET A 1 20.30 -26.38 -21.77
N VAL A 2 21.58 -26.75 -21.67
CA VAL A 2 22.40 -26.53 -20.45
C VAL A 2 22.68 -25.04 -20.14
N SER A 3 22.78 -24.17 -21.16
CA SER A 3 23.03 -22.73 -20.94
C SER A 3 21.82 -22.01 -20.33
N LEU A 4 20.61 -22.24 -20.85
CA LEU A 4 19.37 -21.58 -20.41
C LEU A 4 19.10 -21.82 -18.92
N LYS A 5 19.25 -23.08 -18.47
CA LYS A 5 19.09 -23.46 -17.05
C LYS A 5 20.06 -22.71 -16.14
N LYS A 6 21.31 -22.53 -16.57
CA LYS A 6 22.34 -21.79 -15.82
C LYS A 6 22.01 -20.30 -15.72
N TYR A 7 21.49 -19.69 -16.80
CA TYR A 7 21.03 -18.31 -16.80
C TYR A 7 19.82 -18.10 -15.88
N ILE A 8 18.81 -18.95 -15.94
CA ILE A 8 17.60 -18.87 -15.09
C ILE A 8 17.99 -18.95 -13.61
N ILE A 9 18.86 -19.88 -13.24
CA ILE A 9 19.35 -20.01 -11.85
C ILE A 9 20.12 -18.77 -11.41
N LYS A 10 20.93 -18.17 -12.29
CA LYS A 10 21.67 -16.95 -12.00
C LYS A 10 20.71 -15.77 -11.77
N TRP A 11 19.70 -15.61 -12.63
CA TRP A 11 18.68 -14.57 -12.50
C TRP A 11 17.84 -14.72 -11.22
N LEU A 12 17.39 -15.94 -10.90
CA LEU A 12 16.66 -16.22 -9.66
C LEU A 12 17.48 -15.83 -8.42
N LYS A 13 18.78 -16.15 -8.40
CA LYS A 13 19.67 -15.75 -7.31
C LYS A 13 19.79 -14.24 -7.16
N ILE A 14 19.87 -13.50 -8.27
CA ILE A 14 19.94 -12.04 -8.26
C ILE A 14 18.65 -11.45 -7.68
N LEU A 15 17.50 -11.95 -8.13
CA LEU A 15 16.18 -11.51 -7.68
C LEU A 15 15.93 -11.79 -6.19
N GLN A 16 16.46 -12.90 -5.66
CA GLN A 16 16.25 -13.31 -4.27
C GLN A 16 17.23 -12.70 -3.28
N THR A 17 18.44 -12.32 -3.72
CA THR A 17 19.49 -11.79 -2.84
C THR A 17 19.02 -10.60 -1.98
N PRO A 18 18.29 -9.60 -2.53
CA PRO A 18 17.72 -8.50 -1.76
C PRO A 18 16.77 -8.99 -0.67
N ILE A 19 15.88 -9.94 -0.99
CA ILE A 19 14.89 -10.46 -0.05
C ILE A 19 15.56 -11.23 1.08
N VAL A 20 16.51 -12.13 0.77
CA VAL A 20 17.18 -12.93 1.81
C VAL A 20 18.01 -12.04 2.74
N LYS A 21 18.65 -11.00 2.21
CA LYS A 21 19.49 -10.08 2.99
C LYS A 21 18.68 -9.05 3.78
N GLU A 22 17.53 -8.62 3.28
CA GLU A 22 16.64 -7.67 3.96
C GLU A 22 15.30 -8.32 4.32
N PHE A 23 15.31 -9.61 4.68
CA PHE A 23 14.10 -10.39 4.92
C PHE A 23 13.19 -9.80 6.00
N PRO A 24 13.72 -9.34 7.17
CA PRO A 24 12.89 -8.66 8.16
C PRO A 24 12.14 -7.48 7.57
N PHE A 25 12.80 -6.67 6.73
CA PHE A 25 12.19 -5.53 6.08
C PHE A 25 11.11 -5.95 5.10
N PHE A 26 11.40 -6.87 4.19
CA PHE A 26 10.42 -7.37 3.23
C PHE A 26 9.15 -7.90 3.92
N LEU A 27 9.32 -8.74 4.94
CA LEU A 27 8.19 -9.39 5.61
C LEU A 27 7.37 -8.38 6.45
N LEU A 28 8.04 -7.54 7.23
CA LEU A 28 7.35 -6.58 8.09
C LEU A 28 6.66 -5.52 7.26
N PHE A 29 7.34 -4.97 6.23
CA PHE A 29 6.74 -3.99 5.33
C PHE A 29 5.52 -4.57 4.62
N LEU A 30 5.61 -5.82 4.13
CA LEU A 30 4.46 -6.54 3.56
C LEU A 30 3.31 -6.62 4.58
N LEU A 31 3.60 -7.07 5.81
CA LEU A 31 2.60 -7.20 6.87
C LEU A 31 1.91 -5.86 7.19
N ALA A 32 2.65 -4.75 7.24
CA ALA A 32 2.09 -3.42 7.51
C ALA A 32 1.07 -3.01 6.45
N ILE A 33 1.36 -3.25 5.17
CA ILE A 33 0.52 -2.80 4.05
C ILE A 33 -0.63 -3.77 3.74
N THR A 34 -0.55 -5.03 4.18
CA THR A 34 -1.58 -6.06 3.94
C THR A 34 -2.59 -6.23 5.08
N ILE A 35 -2.50 -5.45 6.16
CA ILE A 35 -3.46 -5.62 7.29
C ILE A 35 -4.88 -5.25 6.89
N MET A 36 -5.09 -4.25 6.02
CA MET A 36 -6.42 -3.86 5.53
C MET A 36 -7.21 -5.07 4.98
N PRO A 37 -6.63 -5.91 4.12
CA PRO A 37 -7.26 -7.15 3.69
C PRO A 37 -7.43 -8.29 4.70
N ILE A 38 -6.49 -8.47 5.64
CA ILE A 38 -6.55 -9.54 6.65
C ILE A 38 -7.75 -9.36 7.60
N ARG A 39 -8.29 -8.15 7.68
CA ARG A 39 -9.48 -7.78 8.46
C ARG A 39 -10.79 -8.41 7.99
N PHE A 40 -10.80 -9.04 6.81
CA PHE A 40 -11.97 -9.78 6.32
C PHE A 40 -12.09 -11.19 6.91
N ILE A 41 -11.07 -11.69 7.64
CA ILE A 41 -11.13 -13.01 8.26
C ILE A 41 -12.19 -13.08 9.39
N PRO A 42 -12.35 -12.09 10.27
CA PRO A 42 -13.38 -12.12 11.31
C PRO A 42 -14.74 -11.58 10.86
N SER A 43 -14.78 -10.61 9.94
CA SER A 43 -16.02 -9.89 9.58
C SER A 43 -16.74 -10.52 8.37
N HIS A 44 -17.31 -11.70 8.59
CA HIS A 44 -18.29 -12.39 7.74
C HIS A 44 -17.77 -13.54 6.88
N VAL A 45 -18.07 -14.75 7.37
CA VAL A 45 -18.27 -16.01 6.62
C VAL A 45 -19.10 -15.82 5.32
N HIS A 46 -19.85 -14.73 5.19
CA HIS A 46 -20.59 -14.37 3.98
C HIS A 46 -19.70 -13.89 2.81
N TYR A 47 -18.57 -13.22 3.07
CA TYR A 47 -17.63 -12.78 2.01
C TYR A 47 -16.79 -13.93 1.43
N PHE A 48 -16.67 -15.03 2.17
CA PHE A 48 -16.05 -16.27 1.69
C PHE A 48 -16.78 -16.85 0.46
N PHE A 49 -18.07 -16.53 0.26
CA PHE A 49 -18.89 -17.02 -0.84
C PHE A 49 -18.88 -16.14 -2.10
N MET A 50 -18.30 -14.93 -2.05
CA MET A 50 -18.43 -13.91 -3.11
C MET A 50 -17.11 -13.61 -3.86
N ASN A 51 -16.29 -14.63 -4.18
CA ASN A 51 -15.00 -14.52 -4.92
C ASN A 51 -13.92 -13.56 -4.37
N ARG A 52 -14.21 -12.69 -3.39
CA ARG A 52 -13.27 -11.67 -2.90
C ARG A 52 -12.08 -12.22 -2.11
N VAL A 53 -12.22 -13.40 -1.51
CA VAL A 53 -11.11 -14.09 -0.85
C VAL A 53 -10.09 -14.57 -1.90
N PHE A 54 -10.57 -15.07 -3.04
CA PHE A 54 -9.71 -15.42 -4.16
C PHE A 54 -9.02 -14.17 -4.71
N ASP A 55 -9.77 -13.10 -4.96
CA ASP A 55 -9.19 -11.83 -5.44
C ASP A 55 -8.10 -11.32 -4.47
N PHE A 56 -8.34 -11.40 -3.16
CA PHE A 56 -7.31 -11.04 -2.19
C PHE A 56 -6.04 -11.87 -2.33
N PHE A 57 -6.13 -13.21 -2.31
CA PHE A 57 -4.95 -14.07 -2.33
C PHE A 57 -4.22 -14.09 -3.66
N PHE A 58 -4.90 -13.82 -4.78
CA PHE A 58 -4.35 -13.92 -6.13
C PHE A 58 -4.08 -12.57 -6.81
N ILE A 59 -4.69 -11.48 -6.33
CA ILE A 59 -4.55 -10.13 -6.89
C ILE A 59 -3.87 -9.21 -5.88
N ASP A 60 -4.53 -8.91 -4.76
CA ASP A 60 -4.07 -7.86 -3.85
C ASP A 60 -2.84 -8.26 -3.03
N PHE A 61 -2.81 -9.48 -2.50
CA PHE A 61 -1.68 -9.97 -1.70
C PHE A 61 -0.40 -10.12 -2.53
N PRO A 62 -0.42 -10.72 -3.75
CA PRO A 62 0.73 -10.71 -4.65
C PRO A 62 1.16 -9.29 -5.02
N ARG A 63 0.24 -8.37 -5.32
CA ARG A 63 0.56 -6.97 -5.63
C ARG A 63 1.29 -6.30 -4.46
N ALA A 64 0.81 -6.47 -3.24
CA ALA A 64 1.49 -6.01 -2.03
C ALA A 64 2.88 -6.64 -1.88
N GLY A 65 3.02 -7.92 -2.22
CA GLY A 65 4.29 -8.64 -2.32
C GLY A 65 5.29 -7.96 -3.25
N ALA A 66 4.85 -7.61 -4.47
CA ALA A 66 5.67 -6.90 -5.44
C ALA A 66 6.05 -5.49 -4.97
N ILE A 67 5.13 -4.74 -4.37
CA ILE A 67 5.41 -3.42 -3.79
C ILE A 67 6.45 -3.55 -2.67
N SER A 68 6.26 -4.46 -1.72
CA SER A 68 7.24 -4.71 -0.64
C SER A 68 8.61 -5.09 -1.20
N TYR A 69 8.64 -5.89 -2.28
CA TYR A 69 9.87 -6.24 -2.97
C TYR A 69 10.57 -5.02 -3.60
N LEU A 70 9.84 -4.09 -4.22
CA LEU A 70 10.41 -2.84 -4.74
C LEU A 70 11.04 -1.98 -3.64
N PHE A 71 10.37 -1.82 -2.50
CA PHE A 71 10.95 -1.11 -1.35
C PHE A 71 12.17 -1.85 -0.79
N THR A 72 12.13 -3.18 -0.78
CA THR A 72 13.26 -4.02 -0.34
C THR A 72 14.46 -3.85 -1.27
N LEU A 73 14.26 -3.80 -2.59
CA LEU A 73 15.31 -3.50 -3.56
C LEU A 73 15.93 -2.13 -3.29
N PHE A 74 15.09 -1.12 -3.08
CA PHE A 74 15.53 0.25 -2.79
C PHE A 74 16.40 0.32 -1.53
N VAL A 75 15.97 -0.32 -0.43
CA VAL A 75 16.76 -0.43 0.81
C VAL A 75 18.07 -1.17 0.58
N PHE A 76 18.02 -2.30 -0.14
CA PHE A 76 19.17 -3.15 -0.40
C PHE A 76 20.27 -2.43 -1.21
N TYR A 77 19.89 -1.65 -2.21
CA TYR A 77 20.85 -0.94 -3.06
C TYR A 77 21.40 0.32 -2.40
N ILE A 78 20.56 1.12 -1.72
CA ILE A 78 21.03 2.37 -1.14
C ILE A 78 21.87 2.15 0.13
N ARG A 79 21.59 1.08 0.89
CA ARG A 79 22.32 0.70 2.12
C ARG A 79 22.40 1.82 3.17
N ASN A 80 21.46 2.75 3.15
CA ASN A 80 21.37 3.84 4.11
C ASN A 80 20.38 3.49 5.22
N ARG A 81 20.86 3.45 6.47
CA ARG A 81 20.04 3.17 7.66
C ARG A 81 18.90 4.17 7.84
N PHE A 82 19.10 5.44 7.52
CA PHE A 82 18.09 6.48 7.70
C PHE A 82 16.93 6.31 6.74
N ILE A 83 17.21 5.91 5.50
CA ILE A 83 16.17 5.61 4.51
C ILE A 83 15.36 4.39 4.96
N LYS A 84 16.03 3.33 5.44
CA LYS A 84 15.34 2.15 5.96
C LYS A 84 14.41 2.50 7.14
N ILE A 85 14.90 3.31 8.08
CA ILE A 85 14.09 3.80 9.20
C ILE A 85 12.91 4.63 8.70
N SER A 86 13.15 5.57 7.78
CA SER A 86 12.09 6.40 7.19
C SER A 86 11.00 5.56 6.52
N LEU A 87 11.37 4.51 5.80
CA LEU A 87 10.41 3.61 5.15
C LEU A 87 9.63 2.77 6.16
N TYR A 88 10.27 2.31 7.24
CA TYR A 88 9.56 1.69 8.34
C TYR A 88 8.58 2.65 9.01
N THR A 89 8.99 3.89 9.28
CA THR A 89 8.13 4.91 9.86
C THR A 89 6.94 5.22 8.95
N PHE A 90 7.16 5.32 7.63
CA PHE A 90 6.10 5.51 6.66
C PHE A 90 5.10 4.34 6.66
N ALA A 91 5.58 3.10 6.57
CA ALA A 91 4.73 1.91 6.62
C ALA A 91 3.96 1.82 7.94
N LEU A 92 4.59 2.18 9.05
CA LEU A 92 4.00 2.16 10.38
C LEU A 92 2.91 3.24 10.55
N LEU A 93 3.13 4.44 10.00
CA LEU A 93 2.13 5.50 9.99
C LEU A 93 0.92 5.10 9.14
N LEU A 94 1.17 4.56 7.96
CA LEU A 94 0.11 4.07 7.08
C LEU A 94 -0.67 2.94 7.76
N PHE A 95 0.03 2.00 8.38
CA PHE A 95 -0.56 0.94 9.20
C PHE A 95 -1.42 1.52 10.34
N ALA A 96 -0.92 2.52 11.08
CA ALA A 96 -1.64 3.15 12.18
C ALA A 96 -2.94 3.83 11.70
N VAL A 97 -2.87 4.63 10.63
CA VAL A 97 -4.03 5.31 10.05
C VAL A 97 -5.06 4.29 9.56
N CYS A 98 -4.62 3.30 8.78
CA CYS A 98 -5.48 2.24 8.29
C CYS A 98 -6.15 1.48 9.45
N LEU A 99 -5.37 1.08 10.45
CA LEU A 99 -5.88 0.33 11.59
C LEU A 99 -6.87 1.16 12.42
N PHE A 100 -6.54 2.42 12.72
CA PHE A 100 -7.40 3.36 13.43
C PHE A 100 -8.74 3.52 12.73
N LEU A 101 -8.72 3.77 11.41
CA LEU A 101 -9.93 4.03 10.63
C LEU A 101 -10.95 2.89 10.74
N HIS A 102 -10.54 1.63 10.68
CA HIS A 102 -11.53 0.55 10.84
C HIS A 102 -11.80 0.13 12.27
N LEU A 103 -10.85 0.25 13.20
CA LEU A 103 -11.17 -0.09 14.60
C LEU A 103 -12.09 0.93 15.25
N VAL A 104 -12.05 2.19 14.82
CA VAL A 104 -12.88 3.28 15.36
C VAL A 104 -14.12 3.54 14.51
N PHE A 105 -13.98 3.57 13.17
CA PHE A 105 -15.06 3.98 12.27
C PHE A 105 -15.56 2.88 11.34
N ASN A 106 -14.97 1.67 11.39
CA ASN A 106 -15.21 0.60 10.41
C ASN A 106 -15.08 1.07 8.94
N LYS A 107 -14.18 2.03 8.70
CA LYS A 107 -13.89 2.59 7.37
C LYS A 107 -12.51 2.17 6.86
N THR A 108 -12.35 2.20 5.55
CA THR A 108 -11.05 2.09 4.88
C THR A 108 -10.50 3.47 4.54
N LEU A 109 -9.23 3.54 4.15
CA LEU A 109 -8.66 4.77 3.61
C LEU A 109 -9.30 5.01 2.24
N GLN A 110 -9.89 6.18 2.02
CA GLN A 110 -10.62 6.54 0.82
C GLN A 110 -10.33 8.02 0.47
N PRO A 111 -10.63 8.48 -0.76
CA PRO A 111 -10.39 9.87 -1.15
C PRO A 111 -11.04 10.88 -0.21
N ASP A 112 -12.28 10.63 0.24
CA ASP A 112 -13.02 11.48 1.19
C ASP A 112 -12.27 11.69 2.51
N ILE A 113 -11.67 10.63 3.06
CA ILE A 113 -10.86 10.68 4.28
C ILE A 113 -9.61 11.53 4.06
N ILE A 114 -8.93 11.40 2.91
CA ILE A 114 -7.74 12.21 2.62
C ILE A 114 -8.11 13.67 2.43
N THR A 115 -9.20 13.98 1.71
CA THR A 115 -9.72 15.35 1.57
C THR A 115 -10.02 15.95 2.94
N LEU A 116 -10.71 15.20 3.80
CA LEU A 116 -11.00 15.63 5.16
C LEU A 116 -9.72 15.94 5.95
N ILE A 117 -8.68 15.09 5.87
CA ILE A 117 -7.37 15.34 6.51
C ILE A 117 -6.74 16.64 6.00
N VAL A 118 -6.84 16.93 4.70
CA VAL A 118 -6.26 18.14 4.08
C VAL A 118 -7.02 19.41 4.49
N GLU A 119 -8.34 19.33 4.59
CA GLU A 119 -9.20 20.46 4.96
C GLU A 119 -9.27 20.71 6.47
N THR A 120 -8.94 19.70 7.28
CA THR A 120 -9.02 19.77 8.75
C THR A 120 -8.04 20.80 9.30
N ASN A 121 -8.56 21.72 10.11
CA ASN A 121 -7.73 22.69 10.83
C ASN A 121 -7.22 22.16 12.19
N LYS A 122 -6.34 22.92 12.85
CA LYS A 122 -5.74 22.52 14.14
C LYS A 122 -6.77 22.26 15.25
N ARG A 123 -7.87 23.02 15.29
CA ARG A 123 -8.91 22.88 16.32
C ARG A 123 -9.69 21.60 16.09
N GLU A 124 -10.18 21.37 14.88
CA GLU A 124 -10.89 20.15 14.48
C GLU A 124 -10.03 18.90 14.73
N ALA A 125 -8.74 18.94 14.37
CA ALA A 125 -7.82 17.85 14.65
C ALA A 125 -7.70 17.55 16.16
N SER A 126 -7.64 18.59 17.00
CA SER A 126 -7.56 18.41 18.45
C SER A 126 -8.84 17.84 19.07
N GLU A 127 -10.01 18.31 18.61
CA GLU A 127 -11.31 17.80 19.05
C GLU A 127 -11.47 16.33 18.62
N PHE A 128 -11.08 16.00 17.38
CA PHE A 128 -11.08 14.62 16.88
C PHE A 128 -10.20 13.69 17.73
N LEU A 129 -8.95 14.09 18.01
CA LEU A 129 -8.05 13.27 18.84
C LEU A 129 -8.60 13.09 20.24
N TYR A 130 -9.14 14.14 20.86
CA TYR A 130 -9.72 14.07 22.19
C TYR A 130 -10.90 13.07 22.23
N SER A 131 -11.77 13.10 21.22
CA SER A 131 -12.92 12.21 21.14
C SER A 131 -12.57 10.75 20.84
N PHE A 132 -11.60 10.49 19.96
CA PHE A 132 -11.41 9.16 19.38
C PHE A 132 -10.12 8.44 19.78
N LEU A 133 -9.06 9.15 20.19
CA LEU A 133 -7.77 8.52 20.49
C LEU A 133 -7.86 7.53 21.67
N LEU A 134 -8.61 7.88 22.71
CA LEU A 134 -8.83 7.05 23.90
C LEU A 134 -10.14 6.24 23.86
N SER A 135 -10.81 6.21 22.71
CA SER A 135 -11.92 5.28 22.49
C SER A 135 -11.44 3.83 22.54
N LYS A 136 -12.35 2.86 22.69
CA LYS A 136 -11.99 1.42 22.69
C LYS A 136 -11.16 1.03 21.47
N GLY A 137 -11.55 1.48 20.27
CA GLY A 137 -10.83 1.22 19.02
C GLY A 137 -9.49 1.96 18.94
N GLY A 138 -9.43 3.20 19.45
CA GLY A 138 -8.21 3.99 19.52
C GLY A 138 -7.14 3.37 20.42
N ILE A 139 -7.53 2.93 21.62
CA ILE A 139 -6.64 2.22 22.56
C ILE A 139 -6.12 0.92 21.93
N LEU A 140 -6.99 0.13 21.30
CA LEU A 140 -6.60 -1.10 20.60
C LEU A 140 -5.58 -0.82 19.47
N THR A 141 -5.79 0.27 18.73
CA THR A 141 -4.84 0.73 17.69
C THR A 141 -3.48 1.03 18.29
N LEU A 142 -3.42 1.75 19.42
CA LEU A 142 -2.16 2.07 20.11
C LEU A 142 -1.45 0.81 20.61
N ILE A 143 -2.19 -0.16 21.16
CA ILE A 143 -1.63 -1.45 21.61
C ILE A 143 -1.00 -2.20 20.44
N PHE A 144 -1.70 -2.34 19.32
CA PHE A 144 -1.17 -2.98 18.13
C PHE A 144 0.03 -2.25 17.54
N LEU A 145 0.03 -0.91 17.60
CA LEU A 145 1.16 -0.10 17.16
C LEU A 145 2.40 -0.39 18.00
N ILE A 146 2.28 -0.39 19.33
CA ILE A 146 3.38 -0.71 20.25
C ILE A 146 3.90 -2.13 19.98
N PHE A 147 3.00 -3.10 19.86
CA PHE A 147 3.36 -4.48 19.55
C PHE A 147 4.13 -4.58 18.23
N TYR A 148 3.66 -3.88 17.19
CA TYR A 148 4.28 -3.88 15.88
C TYR A 148 5.67 -3.20 15.90
N VAL A 149 5.83 -2.08 16.63
CA VAL A 149 7.16 -1.45 16.84
C VAL A 149 8.13 -2.43 17.51
N VAL A 150 7.69 -3.11 18.58
CA VAL A 150 8.50 -4.10 19.29
C VAL A 150 8.90 -5.23 18.35
N LEU A 151 7.96 -5.73 17.54
CA LEU A 151 8.21 -6.77 16.54
C LEU A 151 9.28 -6.32 15.53
N VAL A 152 9.19 -5.11 14.99
CA VAL A 152 10.18 -4.55 14.06
C VAL A 152 11.57 -4.52 14.70
N VAL A 153 11.68 -4.00 15.92
CA VAL A 153 12.95 -3.90 16.64
C VAL A 153 13.55 -5.29 16.92
N LEU A 154 12.74 -6.26 17.34
CA LEU A 154 13.20 -7.63 17.63
C LEU A 154 13.67 -8.36 16.37
N CYS A 155 12.93 -8.24 15.27
CA CYS A 155 13.27 -8.86 13.98
C CYS A 155 14.54 -8.25 13.39
N GLU A 156 14.71 -6.92 13.44
CA GLU A 156 15.94 -6.26 12.97
C GLU A 156 17.16 -6.63 13.82
N ARG A 157 17.02 -6.73 15.15
CA ARG A 157 18.12 -7.19 16.02
C ARG A 157 18.55 -8.62 15.75
N LYS A 158 17.62 -9.49 15.32
CA LYS A 158 17.89 -10.89 14.99
C LYS A 158 18.12 -11.13 13.50
N LYS A 159 18.30 -10.08 12.70
CA LYS A 159 18.41 -10.15 11.23
C LYS A 159 19.42 -11.20 10.77
N ASP A 160 20.65 -11.18 11.29
CA ASP A 160 21.69 -12.12 10.85
C ASP A 160 21.33 -13.58 11.15
N LYS A 161 20.74 -13.83 12.32
CA LYS A 161 20.24 -15.16 12.70
C LYS A 161 19.10 -15.62 11.79
N ILE A 162 18.18 -14.72 11.45
CA ILE A 162 17.06 -14.99 10.53
C ILE A 162 17.61 -15.30 9.13
N THR A 163 18.56 -14.52 8.63
CA THR A 163 19.19 -14.75 7.32
C THR A 163 19.94 -16.08 7.28
N LEU A 164 20.66 -16.45 8.34
CA LEU A 164 21.32 -17.76 8.44
C LEU A 164 20.30 -18.90 8.48
N PHE A 165 19.23 -18.74 9.27
CA PHE A 165 18.15 -19.72 9.35
C PHE A 165 17.51 -19.97 7.97
N LEU A 166 17.17 -18.90 7.23
CA LEU A 166 16.57 -19.01 5.90
C LEU A 166 17.47 -19.77 4.90
N LYS A 167 18.79 -19.53 4.96
CA LYS A 167 19.78 -20.25 4.12
C LYS A 167 19.96 -21.72 4.52
N SER A 168 19.67 -22.06 5.78
CA SER A 168 19.81 -23.42 6.29
C SER A 168 18.62 -24.33 5.96
N LEU A 169 17.53 -23.78 5.40
CA LEU A 169 16.32 -24.54 5.10
C LEU A 169 16.55 -25.58 4.00
N LYS A 170 16.22 -26.85 4.30
CA LYS A 170 16.36 -27.98 3.36
C LYS A 170 15.66 -27.76 2.01
N HIS A 171 14.55 -27.02 2.03
CA HIS A 171 13.75 -26.69 0.85
C HIS A 171 13.90 -25.23 0.40
N GLU A 172 15.01 -24.57 0.73
CA GLU A 172 15.30 -23.17 0.35
C GLU A 172 14.98 -22.91 -1.12
N LYS A 173 15.42 -23.78 -2.05
CA LYS A 173 15.20 -23.62 -3.49
C LYS A 173 13.71 -23.58 -3.88
N ILE A 174 12.86 -24.38 -3.23
CA ILE A 174 11.42 -24.43 -3.51
C ILE A 174 10.74 -23.18 -2.95
N ILE A 175 11.07 -22.80 -1.72
CA ILE A 175 10.56 -21.57 -1.08
C ILE A 175 10.93 -20.35 -1.92
N ASN A 176 12.17 -20.29 -2.37
CA ASN A 176 12.69 -19.23 -3.22
C ASN A 176 11.98 -19.17 -4.59
N LEU A 177 11.69 -20.32 -5.19
CA LEU A 177 10.91 -20.39 -6.43
C LEU A 177 9.48 -19.88 -6.22
N LEU A 178 8.81 -20.33 -5.16
CA LEU A 178 7.45 -19.89 -4.81
C LEU A 178 7.40 -18.39 -4.54
N LEU A 179 8.37 -17.86 -3.80
CA LEU A 179 8.47 -16.42 -3.51
C LEU A 179 8.70 -15.60 -4.79
N SER A 180 9.51 -16.12 -5.71
CA SER A 180 9.74 -15.48 -7.01
C SER A 180 8.48 -15.49 -7.87
N ALA A 181 7.74 -16.61 -7.89
CA ALA A 181 6.45 -16.71 -8.56
C ALA A 181 5.39 -15.77 -7.96
N PHE A 182 5.36 -15.66 -6.62
CA PHE A 182 4.49 -14.74 -5.89
C PHE A 182 4.75 -13.27 -6.27
N ILE A 183 6.01 -12.86 -6.28
CA ILE A 183 6.41 -11.50 -6.69
C ILE A 183 6.11 -11.26 -8.16
N PHE A 184 6.39 -12.24 -9.03
CA PHE A 184 6.09 -12.15 -10.46
C PHE A 184 4.59 -11.98 -10.72
N CYS A 185 3.76 -12.79 -10.05
CA CYS A 185 2.31 -12.64 -10.08
C CYS A 185 1.89 -11.23 -9.64
N GLY A 186 2.49 -10.71 -8.57
CA GLY A 186 2.26 -9.35 -8.10
C GLY A 186 2.57 -8.26 -9.13
N PHE A 187 3.65 -8.40 -9.88
CA PHE A 187 3.98 -7.45 -10.96
C PHE A 187 2.99 -7.51 -12.13
N LEU A 188 2.39 -8.66 -12.43
CA LEU A 188 1.34 -8.74 -13.46
C LEU A 188 0.12 -7.91 -13.07
N GLN A 189 -0.16 -7.76 -11.78
CA GLN A 189 -1.26 -6.96 -11.25
C GLN A 189 -0.99 -5.44 -11.30
N PHE A 190 0.17 -4.99 -11.77
CA PHE A 190 0.47 -3.57 -11.89
C PHE A 190 -0.25 -2.89 -13.06
N GLY A 191 -0.93 -3.66 -13.93
CA GLY A 191 -1.87 -3.11 -14.93
C GLY A 191 -2.87 -2.13 -14.32
N PHE A 192 -3.29 -2.38 -13.08
CA PHE A 192 -4.17 -1.49 -12.32
C PHE A 192 -3.61 -0.06 -12.14
N TYR A 193 -2.30 0.09 -11.87
CA TYR A 193 -1.68 1.41 -11.77
C TYR A 193 -1.67 2.14 -13.11
N LYS A 194 -1.50 1.39 -14.21
CA LYS A 194 -1.58 1.93 -15.56
C LYS A 194 -2.99 2.41 -15.88
N GLU A 195 -4.01 1.65 -15.50
CA GLU A 195 -5.42 2.03 -15.66
C GLU A 195 -5.72 3.35 -14.94
N ILE A 196 -5.36 3.46 -13.65
CA ILE A 196 -5.54 4.71 -12.87
C ILE A 196 -4.89 5.91 -13.59
N VAL A 197 -3.62 5.78 -14.00
CA VAL A 197 -2.88 6.91 -14.59
C VAL A 197 -3.35 7.23 -16.01
N SER A 198 -3.95 6.27 -16.71
CA SER A 198 -4.46 6.47 -18.08
C SER A 198 -5.79 7.21 -18.16
N VAL A 199 -6.50 7.30 -17.03
CA VAL A 199 -7.81 7.93 -16.95
C VAL A 199 -7.68 9.46 -16.91
N SER A 200 -8.52 10.15 -17.69
CA SER A 200 -8.58 11.62 -17.77
C SER A 200 -9.72 12.24 -16.95
N THR A 201 -10.75 11.47 -16.58
CA THR A 201 -11.90 11.96 -15.81
C THR A 201 -12.19 11.12 -14.57
N ILE A 202 -12.86 11.67 -13.56
CA ILE A 202 -13.25 10.91 -12.36
C ILE A 202 -14.20 9.77 -12.72
N ASP A 203 -15.12 10.00 -13.66
CA ASP A 203 -16.16 9.04 -14.05
C ASP A 203 -15.58 7.76 -14.67
N ASP A 204 -14.40 7.89 -15.31
CA ASP A 204 -13.67 6.77 -15.91
C ASP A 204 -12.76 6.03 -14.91
N MET A 205 -12.71 6.47 -13.64
CA MET A 205 -11.84 5.86 -12.63
C MET A 205 -12.27 4.42 -12.36
N PRO A 206 -11.35 3.43 -12.34
CA PRO A 206 -11.71 2.05 -12.09
C PRO A 206 -12.40 1.91 -10.73
N GLU A 207 -13.54 1.21 -10.73
CA GLU A 207 -14.35 1.00 -9.53
C GLU A 207 -13.49 0.55 -8.34
N GLU A 208 -13.84 1.06 -7.15
CA GLU A 208 -13.21 0.64 -5.92
C GLU A 208 -13.64 -0.78 -5.54
N TYR A 209 -13.11 -1.77 -6.26
CA TYR A 209 -13.15 -3.16 -5.83
C TYR A 209 -12.35 -3.24 -4.52
N GLY A 210 -13.10 -3.33 -3.42
CA GLY A 210 -12.55 -3.33 -2.07
C GLY A 210 -11.55 -4.46 -1.85
N CYS A 211 -10.67 -4.26 -0.85
CA CYS A 211 -9.60 -5.16 -0.39
C CYS A 211 -8.18 -4.90 -0.95
N ARG A 212 -7.86 -3.66 -1.32
CA ARG A 212 -6.50 -3.30 -1.75
C ARG A 212 -5.52 -3.18 -0.57
N ASP A 213 -4.24 -3.37 -0.85
CA ASP A 213 -3.17 -3.05 0.09
C ASP A 213 -3.11 -1.53 0.34
N SER A 214 -2.65 -1.15 1.53
CA SER A 214 -2.69 0.24 1.98
C SER A 214 -1.94 1.22 1.06
N ILE A 215 -0.89 0.77 0.36
CA ILE A 215 -0.15 1.63 -0.57
C ILE A 215 -0.94 1.85 -1.85
N THR A 216 -1.50 0.79 -2.44
CA THR A 216 -2.37 0.93 -3.61
C THR A 216 -3.60 1.78 -3.29
N THR A 217 -4.21 1.60 -2.12
CA THR A 217 -5.32 2.45 -1.66
C THR A 217 -4.89 3.90 -1.55
N LEU A 218 -3.76 4.19 -0.90
CA LEU A 218 -3.24 5.55 -0.78
C LEU A 218 -2.99 6.18 -2.16
N PHE A 219 -2.35 5.43 -3.07
CA PHE A 219 -2.09 5.89 -4.44
C PHE A 219 -3.38 6.23 -5.18
N TYR A 220 -4.36 5.31 -5.15
CA TYR A 220 -5.68 5.53 -5.74
C TYR A 220 -6.36 6.78 -5.18
N SER A 221 -6.38 6.91 -3.85
CA SER A 221 -7.05 8.03 -3.18
C SER A 221 -6.40 9.38 -3.50
N LEU A 222 -5.06 9.44 -3.51
CA LEU A 222 -4.33 10.65 -3.89
C LEU A 222 -4.54 11.02 -5.36
N TYR A 223 -4.52 10.03 -6.26
CA TYR A 223 -4.72 10.28 -7.68
C TYR A 223 -6.15 10.74 -8.00
N ASN A 224 -7.15 10.19 -7.31
CA ASN A 224 -8.53 10.64 -7.41
C ASN A 224 -8.67 12.13 -7.04
N ILE A 225 -8.11 12.54 -5.89
CA ILE A 225 -8.10 13.96 -5.46
C ILE A 225 -7.40 14.85 -6.50
N TYR A 226 -6.30 14.37 -7.08
CA TYR A 226 -5.59 15.11 -8.13
C TYR A 226 -6.49 15.34 -9.35
N LEU A 227 -7.18 14.30 -9.84
CA LEU A 227 -8.10 14.41 -10.98
C LEU A 227 -9.28 15.34 -10.69
N VAL A 228 -9.89 15.23 -9.50
CA VAL A 228 -10.97 16.14 -9.06
C VAL A 228 -10.53 17.60 -9.13
N ASN A 229 -9.34 17.89 -8.64
CA ASN A 229 -8.80 19.26 -8.68
C ASN A 229 -8.52 19.74 -10.11
N LEU A 230 -8.13 18.84 -11.01
CA LEU A 230 -7.86 19.16 -12.42
C LEU A 230 -9.17 19.48 -13.16
N GLU A 231 -10.20 18.66 -12.97
CA GLU A 231 -11.53 18.90 -13.54
C GLU A 231 -12.17 20.18 -13.00
N MET A 232 -12.07 20.42 -11.69
CA MET A 232 -12.60 21.64 -11.08
C MET A 232 -11.95 22.89 -11.66
N LYS A 233 -10.62 22.89 -11.86
CA LYS A 233 -9.91 23.98 -12.52
C LYS A 233 -10.39 24.17 -13.96
N HIS A 234 -10.52 23.09 -14.72
CA HIS A 234 -11.01 23.14 -16.09
C HIS A 234 -12.44 23.72 -16.16
N ALA A 235 -13.35 23.28 -15.28
CA ALA A 235 -14.71 23.80 -15.21
C ALA A 235 -14.76 25.30 -14.89
N VAL A 236 -13.91 25.76 -13.96
CA VAL A 236 -13.78 27.19 -13.62
C VAL A 236 -13.26 27.98 -14.82
N ASP A 237 -12.24 27.50 -15.52
CA ASP A 237 -11.66 28.18 -16.68
C ASP A 237 -12.65 28.27 -17.84
N VAL A 238 -13.38 27.19 -18.14
CA VAL A 238 -14.45 27.17 -19.15
C VAL A 238 -15.54 28.17 -18.79
N THR A 239 -15.98 28.21 -17.53
CA THR A 239 -17.00 29.15 -17.06
C THR A 239 -16.51 30.61 -17.15
N ARG A 240 -15.24 30.86 -16.83
CA ARG A 240 -14.63 32.19 -16.93
C ARG A 240 -14.54 32.67 -18.38
N LEU A 241 -14.12 31.80 -19.29
CA LEU A 241 -14.06 32.09 -20.73
C LEU A 241 -15.45 32.38 -21.30
N ALA A 242 -16.45 31.57 -20.97
CA ALA A 242 -17.83 31.79 -21.38
C ALA A 242 -18.36 33.15 -20.88
N LYS A 243 -18.05 33.53 -19.64
CA LYS A 243 -18.42 34.84 -19.09
C LYS A 243 -17.74 36.00 -19.84
N GLN A 244 -16.48 35.86 -20.23
CA GLN A 244 -15.76 36.88 -21.00
C GLN A 244 -16.31 37.05 -22.42
N SER A 245 -16.66 35.95 -23.11
CA SER A 245 -17.30 36.01 -24.42
C SER A 245 -18.70 36.62 -24.39
N HIS A 246 -19.42 36.52 -23.27
CA HIS A 246 -20.71 37.19 -23.09
C HIS A 246 -20.59 38.70 -22.80
N ILE A 247 -19.48 39.16 -22.21
CA ILE A 247 -19.26 40.58 -21.86
C ILE A 247 -18.67 41.37 -23.04
N TYR A 248 -17.86 40.73 -23.88
CA TYR A 248 -17.33 41.29 -25.12
C TYR A 248 -17.88 40.50 -26.31
N PRO A 249 -19.15 40.68 -26.72
CA PRO A 249 -19.60 40.17 -27.99
C PRO A 249 -18.73 40.83 -29.07
N SER A 250 -18.04 40.03 -29.86
CA SER A 250 -17.31 40.49 -31.04
C SER A 250 -18.26 41.33 -31.88
N SER A 251 -18.08 42.65 -31.86
CA SER A 251 -18.79 43.60 -32.70
C SER A 251 -18.40 43.32 -34.15
N GLY A 252 -19.24 42.56 -34.84
CA GLY A 252 -19.23 42.45 -36.29
C GLY A 252 -19.82 43.70 -36.92
#